data_AF-A0A3M0XMV6-F1
#
_entry.id   AF-A0A3M0XMV6-F1
#
_cell.length_a   1.000
_cell.length_b   1.000
_cell.length_c   1.000
_cell.angle_alpha   90.00
_cell.angle_beta   90.00
_cell.angle_gamma   90.00
#
_symmetry.space_group_name_H-M   'P 1'
#
loop_
_entity.id
_entity.type
_entity.pdbx_description
1 polymer ?
#
loop_
_entity_poly.entity_id
_entity_poly.type
_entity_poly.pdbx_seq_one_letter_code
_entity_poly.pdbx_strand_id
1 'polypeptide(L)'
;MVNDYPVLTEKGREPIRGVRLEYNFKTRRGKILEGRTHMEPGYYHGQEITKVGERTLFIRKGCFTTCDLDRPHYYFCTSKMRLKVNKVGVAQPIVMYIADIPVMAVPFGIFPLQKGRHSGIIMPVYGENNYGGRYLERFGFYWAASQYWDATLLANFYEKTGIVYSGEVRYKKRYAFNGNIRGRYAPRDVITGARKQRWELSFHHNQTIGRTITINGSGSFVSDRSFRRQYYNDIERRLDQSLTTSLVIRKTWPSSRNSLNLSMRRTENLQTGQIDYEIPNVTFSMPTRNLVRFKSGGGKKRSWYHDIRYSISSNLLSRGSRVPTTTPEGLTRLKRTQNSGWQHRLNLSFSRKILKYLSTQQSLSFREVWVPDYLQYHWV
;
A
#
# COMPACT_ATOMS: atom_id res chain seq x y z
N MET A 1 50.60 15.54 17.26
CA MET A 1 50.08 16.24 18.45
C MET A 1 48.66 15.76 18.69
N VAL A 2 48.39 15.16 19.85
CA VAL A 2 47.04 14.74 20.23
C VAL A 2 46.29 16.03 20.62
N ASN A 3 45.43 16.53 19.73
CA ASN A 3 44.57 17.67 20.06
C ASN A 3 43.47 17.18 21.01
N ASP A 4 43.73 17.27 22.31
CA ASP A 4 42.76 16.95 23.36
C ASP A 4 41.71 18.06 23.45
N TYR A 5 40.67 17.94 22.62
CA TYR A 5 39.49 18.81 22.69
C TYR A 5 38.59 18.38 23.85
N PRO A 6 38.07 19.32 24.67
CA PRO A 6 37.09 18.99 25.69
C PRO A 6 35.85 18.29 25.10
N VAL A 7 35.41 17.23 25.78
CA VAL A 7 34.27 16.38 25.37
C VAL A 7 33.15 16.47 26.40
N LEU A 8 31.94 16.82 25.95
CA LEU A 8 30.72 16.71 26.73
C LEU A 8 30.04 15.37 26.48
N THR A 9 29.89 14.57 27.53
CA THR A 9 29.15 13.31 27.48
C THR A 9 27.99 13.35 28.47
N GLU A 10 26.76 13.15 27.98
CA GLU A 10 25.55 13.11 28.81
C GLU A 10 24.83 11.76 28.59
N LYS A 11 24.23 11.21 29.65
CA LYS A 11 23.54 9.91 29.59
C LYS A 11 22.45 9.91 28.50
N GLY A 12 22.57 9.01 27.52
CA GLY A 12 21.62 8.86 26.42
C GLY A 12 21.76 9.90 25.30
N ARG A 13 22.92 10.58 25.19
CA ARG A 13 23.25 11.52 24.10
C ARG A 13 24.61 11.21 23.53
N GLU A 14 24.75 11.51 22.24
CA GLU A 14 26.05 11.45 21.57
C GLU A 14 27.00 12.52 22.12
N PRO A 15 28.30 12.22 22.20
CA PRO A 15 29.29 13.15 22.72
C PRO A 15 29.46 14.36 21.79
N ILE A 16 29.69 15.52 22.39
CA ILE A 16 30.00 16.76 21.67
C ILE A 16 31.43 17.17 22.03
N ARG A 17 32.29 17.30 21.02
CA ARG A 17 33.67 17.77 21.18
C ARG A 17 33.76 19.22 20.73
N GLY A 18 34.61 20.05 21.34
CA GLY A 18 34.81 21.43 20.88
C GLY A 18 36.10 22.03 21.40
N VAL A 19 36.44 23.23 20.94
CA VAL A 19 37.69 23.92 21.35
C VAL A 19 37.56 24.48 22.77
N ARG A 20 36.38 24.97 23.14
CA ARG A 20 36.09 25.52 24.47
C ARG A 20 34.70 25.10 24.90
N LEU A 21 34.59 24.68 26.16
CA LEU A 21 33.34 24.25 26.78
C LEU A 21 33.11 25.02 28.08
N GLU A 22 31.96 25.67 28.17
CA GLU A 22 31.45 26.31 29.38
C GLU A 22 30.17 25.59 29.79
N TYR A 23 30.09 25.11 31.02
CA TYR A 23 28.91 24.41 31.51
C TYR A 23 28.58 24.79 32.94
N ASN A 24 27.32 25.14 33.19
CA ASN A 24 26.80 25.45 34.50
C ASN A 24 26.01 24.24 35.03
N PHE A 25 26.58 23.53 36.00
CA PHE A 25 25.98 22.31 36.56
C PHE A 25 24.63 22.54 37.27
N LYS A 26 24.40 23.73 37.85
CA LYS A 26 23.14 24.06 38.53
C LYS A 26 21.99 24.24 37.54
N THR A 27 22.22 24.98 36.46
CA THR A 27 21.19 25.31 35.46
C THR A 27 21.16 24.35 34.28
N ARG A 28 22.14 23.44 34.17
CA ARG A 28 22.38 22.53 33.03
C ARG A 28 22.47 23.26 31.67
N ARG A 29 22.86 24.54 31.72
CA ARG A 29 23.15 25.37 30.54
C ARG A 29 24.61 25.28 30.20
N GLY A 30 24.93 25.36 28.92
CA GLY A 30 26.32 25.34 28.47
C GLY A 30 26.49 25.95 27.10
N LYS A 31 27.74 26.26 26.78
CA LYS A 31 28.17 26.82 25.51
C LYS A 31 29.43 26.09 25.05
N ILE A 32 29.43 25.66 23.79
CA ILE A 32 30.54 24.95 23.15
C ILE A 32 30.93 25.74 21.91
N LEU A 33 32.21 26.08 21.78
CA LEU A 33 32.77 26.71 20.59
C LEU A 33 33.41 25.66 19.68
N GLU A 34 33.24 25.82 18.37
CA GLU A 34 33.73 24.88 17.34
C GLU A 34 33.30 23.43 17.63
N GLY A 35 32.01 23.28 17.95
CA GLY A 35 31.42 22.01 18.34
C GLY A 35 31.34 21.03 17.16
N ARG A 36 31.67 19.77 17.42
CA ARG A 36 31.55 18.63 16.51
C ARG A 36 30.87 17.47 17.22
N THR A 37 29.89 16.85 16.56
CA THR A 37 29.20 15.67 17.09
C THR A 37 28.81 14.74 15.94
N HIS A 38 28.80 13.45 16.22
CA HIS A 38 28.33 12.42 15.30
C HIS A 38 26.99 11.90 15.83
N MET A 39 25.93 11.98 15.02
CA MET A 39 24.62 11.43 15.35
C MET A 39 24.04 10.81 14.08
N GLU A 40 23.64 9.53 14.12
CA GLU A 40 23.07 8.89 12.94
C GLU A 40 21.94 9.73 12.31
N PRO A 41 21.96 9.97 10.98
CA PRO A 41 22.84 9.34 9.98
C PRO A 41 24.10 10.15 9.58
N GLY A 42 24.61 11.11 10.38
CA GLY A 42 25.78 11.90 9.95
C GLY A 42 26.52 12.72 10.99
N TYR A 43 27.37 13.62 10.50
CA TYR A 43 28.25 14.49 11.24
C TYR A 43 27.71 15.92 11.26
N TYR A 44 27.79 16.53 12.43
CA TYR A 44 27.34 17.89 12.67
C TYR A 44 28.50 18.74 13.18
N HIS A 45 28.62 19.93 12.62
CA HIS A 45 29.57 20.95 13.03
C HIS A 45 28.81 22.24 13.36
N GLY A 46 29.28 22.99 14.34
CA GLY A 46 28.73 24.32 14.63
C GLY A 46 29.76 25.22 15.26
N GLN A 47 29.87 26.44 14.74
CA GLN A 47 30.80 27.44 15.29
C GLN A 47 30.50 27.74 16.76
N GLU A 48 29.22 27.80 17.12
CA GLU A 48 28.78 28.05 18.49
C GLU A 48 27.50 27.27 18.79
N ILE A 49 27.56 26.41 19.80
CA ILE A 49 26.46 25.57 20.26
C ILE A 49 26.09 25.99 21.68
N THR A 50 24.92 26.60 21.84
CA THR A 50 24.41 27.06 23.14
C THR A 50 23.26 26.19 23.59
N LYS A 51 23.45 25.50 24.71
CA LYS A 51 22.42 24.74 25.42
C LYS A 51 21.71 25.64 26.42
N VAL A 52 20.45 25.96 26.16
CA VAL A 52 19.63 26.89 26.98
C VAL A 52 18.72 26.19 28.00
N GLY A 53 18.65 24.86 27.95
CA GLY A 53 17.91 24.02 28.89
C GLY A 53 18.16 22.54 28.60
N GLU A 54 17.38 21.64 29.21
CA GLU A 54 17.65 20.20 29.08
C GLU A 54 17.58 19.71 27.63
N ARG A 55 16.62 20.18 26.84
CA ARG A 55 16.29 19.62 25.52
C ARG A 55 16.45 20.59 24.34
N THR A 56 16.93 21.81 24.57
CA THR A 56 16.98 22.84 23.52
C THR A 56 18.41 23.34 23.33
N LEU A 57 18.85 23.29 22.07
CA LEU A 57 20.16 23.75 21.61
C LEU A 57 19.95 24.81 20.53
N PHE A 58 20.72 25.89 20.60
CA PHE A 58 20.87 26.88 19.54
C PHE A 58 22.25 26.72 18.92
N ILE A 59 22.31 26.64 17.60
CA ILE A 59 23.54 26.42 16.85
C ILE A 59 23.69 27.59 15.87
N ARG A 60 24.81 28.30 15.94
CA ARG A 60 25.17 29.38 15.02
C ARG A 60 26.21 28.87 14.04
N LYS A 61 26.04 29.18 12.75
CA LYS A 61 26.85 28.65 11.63
C LYS A 61 27.04 27.15 11.75
N GLY A 62 25.92 26.43 11.69
CA GLY A 62 25.90 24.96 11.76
C GLY A 62 26.04 24.35 10.38
N CYS A 63 26.79 23.24 10.25
CA CYS A 63 26.88 22.45 9.03
C CYS A 63 26.61 20.97 9.31
N PHE A 64 26.00 20.27 8.35
CA PHE A 64 25.64 18.85 8.42
C PHE A 64 26.08 18.11 7.15
N THR A 65 26.66 16.92 7.31
CA THR A 65 27.00 16.00 6.22
C THR A 65 26.87 14.56 6.69
N THR A 66 26.66 13.61 5.79
CA THR A 66 26.76 12.17 6.10
C THR A 66 28.08 11.57 5.62
N CYS A 67 28.98 12.38 5.05
CA CYS A 67 30.32 11.98 4.65
C CYS A 67 31.28 12.19 5.83
N ASP A 68 32.16 11.22 6.08
CA ASP A 68 33.16 11.24 7.16
C ASP A 68 34.51 11.83 6.74
N LEU A 69 34.66 12.19 5.45
CA LEU A 69 35.88 12.82 4.92
C LEU A 69 36.10 14.23 5.47
N ASP A 70 37.38 14.62 5.64
CA ASP A 70 37.78 15.98 6.05
C ASP A 70 37.25 17.06 5.09
N ARG A 71 37.19 16.74 3.79
CA ARG A 71 36.50 17.52 2.77
C ARG A 71 35.29 16.73 2.28
N PRO A 72 34.09 16.97 2.85
CA PRO A 72 32.92 16.21 2.48
C PRO A 72 32.48 16.55 1.05
N HIS A 73 32.10 15.55 0.26
CA HIS A 73 31.60 15.75 -1.11
C HIS A 73 30.39 16.69 -1.16
N TYR A 74 29.56 16.65 -0.12
CA TYR A 74 28.46 17.60 0.06
C TYR A 74 28.24 17.90 1.54
N TYR A 75 27.69 19.08 1.81
CA TYR A 75 27.28 19.48 3.15
C TYR A 75 26.22 20.57 3.09
N PHE A 76 25.40 20.66 4.14
CA PHE A 76 24.38 21.68 4.31
C PHE A 76 24.80 22.63 5.42
N CYS A 77 24.95 23.91 5.14
CA CYS A 77 25.26 24.92 6.16
C CYS A 77 24.09 25.86 6.41
N THR A 78 23.98 26.36 7.64
CA THR A 78 22.94 27.27 8.07
C THR A 78 23.47 28.32 9.04
N SER A 79 23.01 29.57 8.90
CA SER A 79 23.43 30.65 9.78
C SER A 79 22.89 30.46 11.21
N LYS A 80 21.64 30.02 11.36
CA LYS A 80 20.96 29.83 12.64
C LYS A 80 20.14 28.55 12.64
N MET A 81 20.34 27.71 13.65
CA MET A 81 19.55 26.51 13.87
C MET A 81 19.09 26.41 15.32
N ARG A 82 17.83 26.02 15.51
CA ARG A 82 17.25 25.67 16.80
C ARG A 82 16.90 24.19 16.79
N LEU A 83 17.54 23.42 17.67
CA LEU A 83 17.35 21.99 17.79
C LEU A 83 16.62 21.67 19.11
N LYS A 84 15.47 21.01 19.01
CA LYS A 84 14.75 20.46 20.17
C LYS A 84 14.87 18.94 20.15
N VAL A 85 15.69 18.41 21.05
CA VAL A 85 16.04 16.99 21.16
C VAL A 85 14.76 16.14 21.20
N ASN A 86 14.71 15.07 20.38
CA ASN A 86 13.59 14.14 20.21
C ASN A 86 12.27 14.78 19.70
N LYS A 87 12.30 15.99 19.14
CA LYS A 87 11.14 16.64 18.51
C LYS A 87 11.47 17.13 17.10
N VAL A 88 12.14 18.28 16.99
CA VAL A 88 12.29 18.99 15.71
C VAL A 88 13.52 19.90 15.73
N GLY A 89 14.22 19.97 14.61
CA GLY A 89 15.21 20.98 14.28
C GLY A 89 14.64 21.96 13.27
N VAL A 90 14.88 23.26 13.47
CA VAL A 90 14.54 24.30 12.49
C VAL A 90 15.82 25.07 12.17
N ALA A 91 16.19 25.13 10.89
CA ALA A 91 17.39 25.80 10.42
C ALA A 91 17.03 26.85 9.36
N GLN A 92 17.70 28.01 9.40
CA GLN A 92 17.43 29.12 8.49
C GLN A 92 18.63 30.09 8.34
N PRO A 93 18.89 30.58 7.12
CA PRO A 93 18.67 29.89 5.84
C PRO A 93 19.54 28.63 5.74
N ILE A 94 19.25 27.72 4.82
CA ILE A 94 20.07 26.52 4.57
C ILE A 94 20.64 26.59 3.16
N VAL A 95 21.93 26.39 3.02
CA VAL A 95 22.64 26.34 1.74
C VAL A 95 23.31 24.98 1.60
N MET A 96 23.04 24.29 0.50
CA MET A 96 23.70 23.05 0.12
C MET A 96 24.94 23.37 -0.71
N TYR A 97 26.06 22.80 -0.30
CA TYR A 97 27.32 22.85 -1.01
C TYR A 97 27.66 21.47 -1.56
N ILE A 98 28.17 21.41 -2.80
CA ILE A 98 28.78 20.23 -3.40
C ILE A 98 30.19 20.64 -3.81
N ALA A 99 31.22 19.94 -3.31
CA ALA A 99 32.62 20.30 -3.52
C ALA A 99 32.90 21.81 -3.28
N ASP A 100 32.39 22.34 -2.16
CA ASP A 100 32.48 23.76 -1.74
C ASP A 100 31.74 24.78 -2.64
N ILE A 101 31.03 24.33 -3.68
CA ILE A 101 30.22 25.18 -4.56
C ILE A 101 28.77 25.21 -4.04
N PRO A 102 28.16 26.39 -3.80
CA PRO A 102 26.77 26.49 -3.40
C PRO A 102 25.84 26.13 -4.57
N VAL A 103 25.02 25.08 -4.40
CA VAL A 103 24.14 24.56 -5.46
C VAL A 103 22.67 24.90 -5.23
N MET A 104 22.24 24.98 -3.96
CA MET A 104 20.85 25.24 -3.60
C MET A 104 20.76 26.02 -2.29
N ALA A 105 19.86 27.00 -2.23
CA ALA A 105 19.52 27.71 -1.01
C ALA A 105 18.01 27.60 -0.74
N VAL A 106 17.65 27.26 0.50
CA VAL A 106 16.26 27.27 0.97
C VAL A 106 16.12 28.22 2.17
N PRO A 107 15.02 29.00 2.26
CA PRO A 107 14.89 30.04 3.28
C PRO A 107 14.79 29.47 4.70
N PHE A 108 14.22 28.28 4.86
CA PHE A 108 14.22 27.52 6.09
C PHE A 108 14.02 26.03 5.80
N GLY A 109 14.47 25.19 6.73
CA GLY A 109 14.21 23.75 6.72
C GLY A 109 13.78 23.28 8.09
N ILE A 110 12.81 22.38 8.11
CA ILE A 110 12.29 21.74 9.32
C ILE A 110 12.66 20.26 9.24
N PHE A 111 13.48 19.80 10.19
CA PHE A 111 13.97 18.43 10.24
C PHE A 111 13.41 17.71 11.46
N PRO A 112 12.68 16.61 11.25
CA PRO A 112 12.18 15.79 12.34
C PRO A 112 13.33 15.01 12.98
N LEU A 113 13.50 15.17 14.29
CA LEU A 113 14.51 14.45 15.08
C LEU A 113 13.91 13.26 15.84
N GLN A 114 12.61 13.03 15.66
CA GLN A 114 11.87 11.99 16.35
C GLN A 114 11.91 10.70 15.53
N LYS A 115 12.32 9.59 16.16
CA LYS A 115 12.24 8.25 15.56
C LYS A 115 10.76 7.89 15.31
N GLY A 116 10.46 7.36 14.13
CA GLY A 116 9.12 6.95 13.72
C GLY A 116 8.47 7.86 12.69
N ARG A 117 7.16 7.67 12.49
CA ARG A 117 6.38 8.25 11.40
C ARG A 117 6.03 9.73 11.67
N HIS A 118 6.49 10.63 10.81
CA HIS A 118 6.29 12.08 10.93
C HIS A 118 6.06 12.71 9.56
N SER A 119 5.36 13.85 9.51
CA SER A 119 5.16 14.58 8.25
C SER A 119 6.44 15.29 7.81
N GLY A 120 6.67 15.42 6.51
CA GLY A 120 7.88 16.06 5.98
C GLY A 120 7.94 16.12 4.47
N ILE A 121 8.87 16.92 3.96
CA ILE A 121 9.18 16.99 2.53
C ILE A 121 9.95 15.73 2.13
N ILE A 122 9.56 15.13 1.02
CA ILE A 122 10.29 14.04 0.38
C ILE A 122 11.19 14.65 -0.69
N MET A 123 12.49 14.40 -0.56
CA MET A 123 13.48 14.85 -1.52
C MET A 123 13.37 14.04 -2.82
N PRO A 124 13.58 14.68 -3.97
CA PRO A 124 13.51 13.98 -5.23
C PRO A 124 14.70 13.05 -5.45
N VAL A 125 14.54 12.14 -6.39
CA VAL A 125 15.58 11.26 -6.91
C VAL A 125 15.79 11.59 -8.37
N TYR A 126 17.04 11.88 -8.73
CA TYR A 126 17.46 12.03 -10.12
C TYR A 126 17.75 10.67 -10.74
N GLY A 127 17.41 10.49 -12.02
CA GLY A 127 17.76 9.30 -12.79
C GLY A 127 17.50 9.49 -14.27
N GLU A 128 17.72 8.43 -15.04
CA GLU A 128 17.52 8.42 -16.48
C GLU A 128 16.91 7.09 -16.93
N ASN A 129 16.01 7.15 -17.91
CA ASN A 129 15.47 5.97 -18.57
C ASN A 129 15.19 6.25 -20.07
N ASN A 130 14.91 5.19 -20.84
CA ASN A 130 14.67 5.30 -22.28
C ASN A 130 13.35 6.01 -22.63
N TYR A 131 12.33 5.96 -21.76
CA TYR A 131 10.95 6.42 -22.06
C TYR A 131 10.70 7.87 -21.63
N GLY A 132 10.95 8.17 -20.37
CA GLY A 132 10.87 9.48 -19.74
C GLY A 132 12.13 10.34 -19.88
N GLY A 133 13.27 9.78 -20.36
CA GLY A 133 14.53 10.52 -20.46
C GLY A 133 15.13 10.74 -19.06
N ARG A 134 15.79 11.88 -18.86
CA ARG A 134 16.20 12.31 -17.52
C ARG A 134 14.98 12.67 -16.69
N TYR A 135 14.99 12.30 -15.42
CA TYR A 135 13.86 12.54 -14.54
C TYR A 135 14.30 12.96 -13.14
N LEU A 136 13.39 13.68 -12.49
CA LEU A 136 13.43 14.08 -11.10
C LEU A 136 12.13 13.60 -10.44
N GLU A 137 12.18 12.43 -9.81
CA GLU A 137 11.01 11.75 -9.23
C GLU A 137 10.87 12.00 -7.73
N ARG A 138 9.68 11.76 -7.16
CA ARG A 138 9.41 11.70 -5.72
C ARG A 138 9.56 13.02 -4.97
N PHE A 139 9.59 14.17 -5.64
CA PHE A 139 9.48 15.43 -4.94
C PHE A 139 8.07 15.59 -4.38
N GLY A 140 7.92 15.83 -3.08
CA GLY A 140 6.58 16.05 -2.55
C GLY A 140 6.52 16.09 -1.04
N PHE A 141 5.35 15.75 -0.51
CA PHE A 141 5.07 15.84 0.91
C PHE A 141 4.45 14.55 1.43
N TYR A 142 4.99 14.08 2.53
CA TYR A 142 4.42 13.02 3.34
C TYR A 142 3.65 13.63 4.51
N TRP A 143 2.40 13.22 4.66
CA TRP A 143 1.50 13.69 5.70
C TRP A 143 1.08 12.55 6.63
N ALA A 144 1.67 12.54 7.83
CA ALA A 144 1.31 11.63 8.90
C ALA A 144 0.09 12.15 9.69
N ALA A 145 -1.09 12.12 9.08
CA ALA A 145 -2.30 12.76 9.62
C ALA A 145 -2.80 12.15 10.95
N SER A 146 -2.78 10.83 11.10
CA SER A 146 -3.27 10.13 12.30
C SER A 146 -2.61 8.77 12.45
N GLN A 147 -2.50 8.21 13.66
CA GLN A 147 -1.95 6.85 13.88
C GLN A 147 -2.57 5.75 13.00
N TYR A 148 -3.77 5.99 12.44
CA TYR A 148 -4.48 5.03 11.60
C TYR A 148 -4.36 5.28 10.10
N TRP A 149 -3.90 6.46 9.66
CA TRP A 149 -3.75 6.75 8.23
C TRP A 149 -2.66 7.78 7.92
N ASP A 150 -2.11 7.70 6.73
CA ASP A 150 -1.22 8.70 6.16
C ASP A 150 -1.47 8.90 4.67
N ALA A 151 -0.99 10.03 4.17
CA ALA A 151 -1.04 10.37 2.76
C ALA A 151 0.34 10.81 2.26
N THR A 152 0.65 10.49 1.01
CA THR A 152 1.84 10.94 0.31
C THR A 152 1.40 11.55 -1.00
N LEU A 153 1.84 12.78 -1.29
CA LEU A 153 1.60 13.44 -2.57
C LEU A 153 2.94 13.80 -3.19
N LEU A 154 3.17 13.36 -4.42
CA LEU A 154 4.43 13.50 -5.15
C LEU A 154 4.19 14.10 -6.53
N ALA A 155 5.15 14.88 -6.99
CA ALA A 155 5.31 15.32 -8.36
C ALA A 155 6.59 14.69 -8.92
N ASN A 156 6.46 14.08 -10.09
CA ASN A 156 7.56 13.46 -10.83
C ASN A 156 7.74 14.24 -12.13
N PHE A 157 8.94 14.74 -12.37
CA PHE A 157 9.27 15.48 -13.58
C PHE A 157 10.09 14.57 -14.49
N TYR A 158 9.64 14.39 -15.72
CA TYR A 158 10.35 13.65 -16.75
C TYR A 158 10.60 14.58 -17.94
N GLU A 159 11.80 14.53 -18.50
CA GLU A 159 12.21 15.30 -19.66
C GLU A 159 11.31 15.05 -20.88
N LYS A 160 11.03 13.77 -21.18
CA LYS A 160 10.29 13.37 -22.40
C LYS A 160 8.78 13.22 -22.19
N THR A 161 8.34 12.89 -20.97
CA THR A 161 6.93 12.55 -20.69
C THR A 161 6.22 13.58 -19.80
N GLY A 162 6.93 14.60 -19.33
CA GLY A 162 6.37 15.73 -18.59
C GLY A 162 6.15 15.44 -17.11
N ILE A 163 5.18 16.13 -16.51
CA ILE A 163 4.89 16.01 -15.08
C ILE A 163 3.86 14.91 -14.81
N VAL A 164 4.12 14.09 -13.79
CA VAL A 164 3.19 13.08 -13.27
C VAL A 164 2.98 13.30 -11.79
N TYR A 165 1.73 13.45 -11.38
CA TYR A 165 1.36 13.48 -9.98
C TYR A 165 1.10 12.08 -9.47
N SER A 166 1.63 11.74 -8.30
CA SER A 166 1.37 10.46 -7.64
C SER A 166 0.83 10.71 -6.24
N GLY A 167 -0.25 10.03 -5.89
CA GLY A 167 -0.85 10.06 -4.56
C GLY A 167 -0.89 8.66 -3.98
N GLU A 168 -0.58 8.53 -2.69
CA GLU A 168 -0.81 7.30 -1.94
C GLU A 168 -1.48 7.62 -0.60
N VAL A 169 -2.58 6.95 -0.30
CA VAL A 169 -3.20 6.97 1.03
C VAL A 169 -3.13 5.57 1.60
N ARG A 170 -2.57 5.43 2.80
CA ARG A 170 -2.50 4.15 3.53
C ARG A 170 -3.28 4.28 4.80
N TYR A 171 -4.01 3.23 5.16
CA TYR A 171 -4.78 3.19 6.39
C TYR A 171 -4.68 1.81 7.03
N LYS A 172 -4.62 1.78 8.36
CA LYS A 172 -4.49 0.55 9.14
C LYS A 172 -5.02 0.77 10.56
N LYS A 173 -5.98 -0.06 10.94
CA LYS A 173 -6.45 -0.22 12.31
C LYS A 173 -6.36 -1.69 12.71
N ARG A 174 -5.54 -1.99 13.71
CA ARG A 174 -5.30 -3.35 14.19
C ARG A 174 -6.63 -4.03 14.51
N TYR A 175 -6.79 -5.28 14.07
CA TYR A 175 -8.01 -6.10 14.24
C TYR A 175 -9.29 -5.56 13.58
N ALA A 176 -9.19 -4.54 12.73
CA ALA A 176 -10.36 -4.00 12.03
C ALA A 176 -10.14 -4.00 10.52
N PHE A 177 -9.18 -3.20 10.02
CA PHE A 177 -8.96 -3.05 8.59
C PHE A 177 -7.54 -2.58 8.28
N ASN A 178 -7.09 -2.85 7.07
CA ASN A 178 -5.88 -2.28 6.49
C ASN A 178 -6.05 -2.15 4.97
N GLY A 179 -5.35 -1.19 4.37
CA GLY A 179 -5.41 -1.01 2.94
C GLY A 179 -4.63 0.21 2.48
N ASN A 180 -4.54 0.35 1.16
CA ASN A 180 -4.00 1.53 0.52
C ASN A 180 -4.70 1.82 -0.80
N ILE A 181 -4.66 3.09 -1.19
CA ILE A 181 -5.13 3.59 -2.48
C ILE A 181 -3.98 4.38 -3.07
N ARG A 182 -3.56 4.03 -4.28
CA ARG A 182 -2.52 4.73 -5.03
C ARG A 182 -3.08 5.21 -6.35
N GLY A 183 -2.88 6.48 -6.64
CA GLY A 183 -3.24 7.12 -7.89
C GLY A 183 -2.01 7.71 -8.57
N ARG A 184 -1.96 7.64 -9.89
CA ARG A 184 -1.05 8.43 -10.73
C ARG A 184 -1.87 9.18 -11.76
N TYR A 185 -1.48 10.42 -12.03
CA TYR A 185 -2.17 11.29 -12.98
C TYR A 185 -1.15 12.07 -13.81
N ALA A 186 -1.25 11.95 -15.13
CA ALA A 186 -0.45 12.64 -16.11
C ALA A 186 -1.40 13.51 -16.98
N PRO A 187 -1.41 14.84 -16.81
CA PRO A 187 -2.39 15.72 -17.46
C PRO A 187 -2.07 16.08 -18.92
N ARG A 188 -0.85 15.84 -19.38
CA ARG A 188 -0.39 16.24 -20.72
C ARG A 188 0.43 15.13 -21.35
N ASP A 189 0.27 14.97 -22.65
CA ASP A 189 1.14 14.16 -23.48
C ASP A 189 2.20 15.08 -24.10
N VAL A 190 3.45 14.93 -23.67
CA VAL A 190 4.54 15.82 -24.10
C VAL A 190 4.96 15.55 -25.55
N ILE A 191 4.70 14.35 -26.08
CA ILE A 191 5.06 13.99 -27.46
C ILE A 191 4.11 14.68 -28.46
N THR A 192 2.81 14.70 -28.16
CA THR A 192 1.80 15.28 -29.06
C THR A 192 1.41 16.71 -28.69
N GLY A 193 1.81 17.20 -27.51
CA GLY A 193 1.36 18.47 -26.95
C GLY A 193 -0.12 18.49 -26.56
N ALA A 194 -0.87 17.42 -26.82
CA ALA A 194 -2.30 17.34 -26.58
C ALA A 194 -2.59 17.20 -25.08
N ARG A 195 -3.70 17.83 -24.64
CA ARG A 195 -4.29 17.54 -23.33
C ARG A 195 -4.84 16.12 -23.34
N LYS A 196 -4.05 15.18 -22.82
CA LYS A 196 -4.45 13.79 -22.62
C LYS A 196 -4.43 13.50 -21.13
N GLN A 197 -5.61 13.30 -20.55
CA GLN A 197 -5.77 13.00 -19.13
C GLN A 197 -5.55 11.50 -18.91
N ARG A 198 -4.33 11.14 -18.51
CA ARG A 198 -3.96 9.74 -18.31
C ARG A 198 -3.80 9.45 -16.83
N TRP A 199 -4.20 8.28 -16.40
CA TRP A 199 -4.23 7.95 -15.00
C TRP A 199 -4.09 6.45 -14.76
N GLU A 200 -3.65 6.12 -13.56
CA GLU A 200 -3.76 4.79 -13.00
C GLU A 200 -4.29 4.90 -11.57
N LEU A 201 -5.18 3.99 -11.22
CA LEU A 201 -5.68 3.82 -9.86
C LEU A 201 -5.46 2.37 -9.45
N SER A 202 -4.76 2.17 -8.34
CA SER A 202 -4.68 0.86 -7.69
C SER A 202 -5.16 0.96 -6.25
N PHE A 203 -5.82 -0.08 -5.78
CA PHE A 203 -6.25 -0.15 -4.39
C PHE A 203 -6.05 -1.56 -3.84
N HIS A 204 -5.84 -1.62 -2.53
CA HIS A 204 -5.88 -2.84 -1.74
C HIS A 204 -6.63 -2.55 -0.46
N HIS A 205 -7.49 -3.47 -0.04
CA HIS A 205 -8.30 -3.36 1.15
C HIS A 205 -8.53 -4.74 1.76
N ASN A 206 -8.30 -4.85 3.05
CA ASN A 206 -8.61 -6.03 3.85
C ASN A 206 -9.30 -5.57 5.13
N GLN A 207 -10.48 -6.11 5.41
CA GLN A 207 -11.27 -5.77 6.58
C GLN A 207 -11.96 -6.99 7.16
N THR A 208 -11.96 -7.07 8.49
CA THR A 208 -12.72 -8.05 9.27
C THR A 208 -13.77 -7.32 10.09
N ILE A 209 -15.05 -7.62 9.87
CA ILE A 209 -16.16 -7.05 10.63
C ILE A 209 -16.66 -8.10 11.61
N GLY A 210 -16.36 -7.86 12.89
CA GLY A 210 -16.54 -8.85 13.95
C GLY A 210 -15.79 -10.14 13.64
N ARG A 211 -16.37 -11.28 14.04
CA ARG A 211 -15.79 -12.62 13.81
C ARG A 211 -16.39 -13.36 12.60
N THR A 212 -17.23 -12.69 11.82
CA THR A 212 -18.11 -13.38 10.86
C THR A 212 -17.99 -12.91 9.42
N ILE A 213 -17.53 -11.67 9.19
CA ILE A 213 -17.43 -11.09 7.85
C ILE A 213 -15.96 -10.74 7.55
N THR A 214 -15.48 -11.16 6.39
CA THR A 214 -14.18 -10.73 5.86
C THR A 214 -14.38 -10.14 4.48
N ILE A 215 -13.81 -8.97 4.24
CA ILE A 215 -13.83 -8.23 2.97
C ILE A 215 -12.38 -8.12 2.50
N ASN A 216 -12.10 -8.64 1.31
CA ASN A 216 -10.80 -8.51 0.68
C ASN A 216 -11.01 -7.96 -0.72
N GLY A 217 -10.43 -6.81 -1.03
CA GLY A 217 -10.52 -6.18 -2.33
C GLY A 217 -9.15 -5.71 -2.80
N SER A 218 -8.86 -5.93 -4.07
CA SER A 218 -7.69 -5.32 -4.71
C SER A 218 -7.97 -5.09 -6.17
N GLY A 219 -7.43 -4.02 -6.74
CA GLY A 219 -7.60 -3.76 -8.15
C GLY A 219 -6.60 -2.79 -8.70
N SER A 220 -6.49 -2.77 -10.02
CA SER A 220 -5.71 -1.82 -10.78
C SER A 220 -6.48 -1.44 -12.03
N PHE A 221 -6.55 -0.15 -12.31
CA PHE A 221 -7.23 0.44 -13.45
C PHE A 221 -6.30 1.44 -14.09
N VAL A 222 -6.25 1.47 -15.42
CA VAL A 222 -5.44 2.41 -16.18
C VAL A 222 -6.30 3.10 -17.23
N SER A 223 -5.97 4.34 -17.56
CA SER A 223 -6.61 5.08 -18.65
C SER A 223 -6.33 4.46 -20.02
N ASP A 224 -5.13 3.88 -20.19
CA ASP A 224 -4.70 3.30 -21.44
C ASP A 224 -3.61 2.23 -21.26
N ARG A 225 -3.49 1.37 -22.26
CA ARG A 225 -2.58 0.21 -22.31
C ARG A 225 -1.10 0.55 -22.19
N SER A 226 -0.71 1.78 -22.57
CA SER A 226 0.69 2.20 -22.60
C SER A 226 1.13 2.93 -21.33
N PHE A 227 0.20 3.27 -20.44
CA PHE A 227 0.46 4.09 -19.24
C PHE A 227 1.64 3.56 -18.41
N ARG A 228 1.59 2.27 -18.06
CA ARG A 228 2.63 1.65 -17.22
C ARG A 228 4.00 1.64 -17.87
N ARG A 229 4.07 1.34 -19.18
CA ARG A 229 5.34 1.30 -19.93
C ARG A 229 6.04 2.65 -19.97
N GLN A 230 5.27 3.74 -19.99
CA GLN A 230 5.79 5.10 -20.14
C GLN A 230 6.07 5.81 -18.82
N TYR A 231 5.30 5.54 -17.77
CA TYR A 231 5.37 6.29 -16.51
C TYR A 231 5.87 5.48 -15.31
N TYR A 232 6.21 4.21 -15.47
CA TYR A 232 6.94 3.46 -14.43
C TYR A 232 8.40 3.30 -14.82
N ASN A 233 9.27 3.37 -13.81
CA ASN A 233 10.69 3.01 -13.95
C ASN A 233 10.94 1.55 -13.58
N ASP A 234 10.11 1.01 -12.69
CA ASP A 234 10.13 -0.38 -12.25
C ASP A 234 9.81 -1.32 -13.42
N ILE A 235 10.72 -2.25 -13.71
CA ILE A 235 10.61 -3.13 -14.88
C ILE A 235 9.43 -4.10 -14.76
N GLU A 236 9.16 -4.61 -13.55
CA GLU A 236 8.06 -5.54 -13.30
C GLU A 236 6.72 -4.86 -13.59
N ARG A 237 6.56 -3.62 -13.10
CA ARG A 237 5.37 -2.81 -13.36
C ARG A 237 5.18 -2.45 -14.83
N ARG A 238 6.26 -2.25 -15.58
CA ARG A 238 6.20 -1.97 -17.02
C ARG A 238 5.81 -3.20 -17.84
N LEU A 239 6.24 -4.38 -17.41
CA LEU A 239 5.95 -5.65 -18.09
C LEU A 239 4.59 -6.24 -17.69
N ASP A 240 3.98 -5.76 -16.60
CA ASP A 240 2.65 -6.20 -16.17
C ASP A 240 1.56 -5.76 -17.16
N GLN A 241 1.12 -6.72 -17.96
CA GLN A 241 0.09 -6.58 -18.99
C GLN A 241 -1.27 -7.10 -18.52
N SER A 242 -1.42 -7.56 -17.27
CA SER A 242 -2.67 -8.12 -16.76
C SER A 242 -3.18 -7.32 -15.57
N LEU A 243 -4.25 -6.54 -15.79
CA LEU A 243 -4.91 -5.84 -14.70
C LEU A 243 -5.98 -6.73 -14.09
N THR A 244 -5.72 -7.23 -12.89
CA THR A 244 -6.71 -7.98 -12.10
C THR A 244 -7.33 -7.09 -11.03
N THR A 245 -8.66 -7.01 -11.07
CA THR A 245 -9.48 -6.45 -10.00
C THR A 245 -10.33 -7.56 -9.41
N SER A 246 -10.28 -7.71 -8.09
CA SER A 246 -11.03 -8.71 -7.35
C SER A 246 -11.62 -8.11 -6.08
N LEU A 247 -12.82 -8.58 -5.74
CA LEU A 247 -13.49 -8.29 -4.48
C LEU A 247 -14.09 -9.59 -3.97
N VAL A 248 -13.74 -9.96 -2.74
CA VAL A 248 -14.21 -11.17 -2.06
C VAL A 248 -14.79 -10.77 -0.73
N ILE A 249 -16.09 -11.00 -0.57
CA ILE A 249 -16.83 -10.81 0.68
C ILE A 249 -17.27 -12.19 1.16
N ARG A 250 -16.78 -12.60 2.32
CA ARG A 250 -17.17 -13.86 2.96
C ARG A 250 -17.94 -13.56 4.23
N LYS A 251 -19.11 -14.16 4.36
CA LYS A 251 -19.90 -14.23 5.59
C LYS A 251 -19.92 -15.67 6.09
N THR A 252 -19.65 -15.86 7.37
CA THR A 252 -19.81 -17.14 8.07
C THR A 252 -20.82 -17.00 9.20
N TRP A 253 -21.55 -18.06 9.47
CA TRP A 253 -22.45 -18.16 10.62
C TRP A 253 -21.95 -19.30 11.51
N PRO A 254 -21.13 -19.02 12.55
CA PRO A 254 -20.47 -20.07 13.35
C PRO A 254 -21.43 -21.07 13.99
N SER A 255 -22.60 -20.61 14.45
CA SER A 255 -23.62 -21.44 15.10
C SER A 255 -24.20 -22.51 14.16
N SER A 256 -24.42 -22.16 12.89
CA SER A 256 -24.88 -23.10 11.87
C SER A 256 -23.73 -23.75 11.10
N ARG A 257 -22.53 -23.16 11.10
CA ARG A 257 -21.41 -23.49 10.21
C ARG A 257 -21.71 -23.20 8.73
N ASN A 258 -22.74 -22.40 8.43
CA ASN A 258 -23.00 -21.93 7.07
C ASN A 258 -21.93 -20.94 6.63
N SER A 259 -21.68 -20.86 5.33
CA SER A 259 -20.88 -19.81 4.73
C SER A 259 -21.50 -19.29 3.43
N LEU A 260 -21.29 -18.01 3.17
CA LEU A 260 -21.64 -17.32 1.94
C LEU A 260 -20.40 -16.59 1.45
N ASN A 261 -20.05 -16.77 0.18
CA ASN A 261 -18.92 -16.14 -0.47
C ASN A 261 -19.40 -15.42 -1.72
N LEU A 262 -19.33 -14.09 -1.70
CA LEU A 262 -19.48 -13.26 -2.90
C LEU A 262 -18.08 -12.94 -3.41
N SER A 263 -17.79 -13.33 -4.63
CA SER A 263 -16.57 -12.98 -5.35
C SER A 263 -16.93 -12.26 -6.65
N MET A 264 -16.21 -11.20 -6.93
CA MET A 264 -16.26 -10.45 -8.18
C MET A 264 -14.84 -10.38 -8.70
N ARG A 265 -14.63 -10.73 -9.97
CA ARG A 265 -13.32 -10.66 -10.61
C ARG A 265 -13.43 -10.04 -11.98
N ARG A 266 -12.47 -9.18 -12.33
CA ARG A 266 -12.28 -8.61 -13.66
C ARG A 266 -10.80 -8.70 -13.99
N THR A 267 -10.47 -9.26 -15.14
CA THR A 267 -9.10 -9.35 -15.65
C THR A 267 -9.07 -8.64 -17.00
N GLU A 268 -8.15 -7.70 -17.17
CA GLU A 268 -7.96 -6.97 -18.43
C GLU A 268 -6.56 -7.21 -18.95
N ASN A 269 -6.46 -7.66 -20.20
CA ASN A 269 -5.20 -7.82 -20.90
C ASN A 269 -4.86 -6.52 -21.64
N LEU A 270 -3.77 -5.87 -21.26
CA LEU A 270 -3.33 -4.59 -21.83
C LEU A 270 -2.71 -4.74 -23.23
N GLN A 271 -2.40 -5.94 -23.71
CA GLN A 271 -1.98 -6.15 -25.10
C GLN A 271 -3.22 -6.20 -26.01
N THR A 272 -4.14 -7.12 -25.73
CA THR A 272 -5.31 -7.38 -26.60
C THR A 272 -6.46 -6.40 -26.33
N GLY A 273 -6.56 -5.88 -25.11
CA GLY A 273 -7.72 -5.13 -24.60
C GLY A 273 -8.91 -6.00 -24.25
N GLN A 274 -8.74 -7.32 -24.25
CA GLN A 274 -9.77 -8.24 -23.80
C GLN A 274 -9.99 -8.06 -22.30
N ILE A 275 -11.26 -8.00 -21.90
CA ILE A 275 -11.69 -7.92 -20.51
C ILE A 275 -12.54 -9.15 -20.21
N ASP A 276 -12.06 -10.02 -19.32
CA ASP A 276 -12.81 -11.15 -18.80
C ASP A 276 -13.35 -10.81 -17.41
N TYR A 277 -14.60 -11.14 -17.13
CA TYR A 277 -15.24 -10.81 -15.85
C TYR A 277 -16.12 -11.94 -15.33
N GLU A 278 -16.12 -12.10 -14.01
CA GLU A 278 -16.97 -13.01 -13.23
C GLU A 278 -17.68 -12.18 -12.16
N ILE A 279 -18.83 -11.62 -12.52
CA ILE A 279 -19.57 -10.68 -11.68
C ILE A 279 -21.08 -10.92 -11.85
N PRO A 280 -21.80 -11.31 -10.77
CA PRO A 280 -21.30 -11.83 -9.50
C PRO A 280 -21.00 -13.35 -9.55
N ASN A 281 -20.10 -13.82 -8.68
CA ASN A 281 -19.97 -15.23 -8.31
C ASN A 281 -20.35 -15.38 -6.83
N VAL A 282 -21.53 -15.90 -6.53
CA VAL A 282 -22.06 -16.09 -5.17
C VAL A 282 -22.12 -17.58 -4.86
N THR A 283 -21.40 -18.00 -3.84
CA THR A 283 -21.40 -19.39 -3.36
C THR A 283 -21.93 -19.45 -1.95
N PHE A 284 -23.05 -20.13 -1.76
CA PHE A 284 -23.55 -20.53 -0.47
C PHE A 284 -23.18 -21.99 -0.20
N SER A 285 -22.64 -22.27 0.98
CA SER A 285 -22.29 -23.62 1.41
C SER A 285 -22.84 -23.88 2.81
N MET A 286 -23.63 -24.95 2.90
CA MET A 286 -24.11 -25.53 4.12
C MET A 286 -23.49 -26.93 4.27
N PRO A 287 -22.60 -27.12 5.26
CA PRO A 287 -21.94 -28.40 5.47
C PRO A 287 -22.94 -29.47 5.91
N THR A 288 -22.51 -30.73 5.82
CA THR A 288 -23.30 -31.90 6.15
C THR A 288 -23.89 -31.83 7.56
N ARG A 289 -25.20 -32.04 7.68
CA ARG A 289 -25.93 -32.14 8.95
C ARG A 289 -26.88 -33.32 8.95
N ASN A 290 -27.22 -33.83 10.12
CA ASN A 290 -28.29 -34.82 10.23
C ASN A 290 -29.63 -34.15 9.91
N LEU A 291 -30.45 -34.82 9.09
CA LEU A 291 -31.79 -34.37 8.73
C LEU A 291 -32.65 -34.21 10.00
N VAL A 292 -32.60 -35.22 10.87
CA VAL A 292 -33.23 -35.19 12.20
C VAL A 292 -32.16 -35.45 13.25
N ARG A 293 -31.92 -34.47 14.12
CA ARG A 293 -30.98 -34.62 15.23
C ARG A 293 -31.50 -35.63 16.25
N PHE A 294 -30.71 -36.65 16.55
CA PHE A 294 -30.97 -37.54 17.68
C PHE A 294 -30.49 -36.89 18.97
N LYS A 295 -31.39 -36.66 19.93
CA LYS A 295 -31.03 -36.26 21.29
C LYS A 295 -30.90 -37.53 22.13
N SER A 296 -29.70 -37.87 22.57
CA SER A 296 -29.46 -39.00 23.47
C SER A 296 -29.98 -38.68 24.87
N GLY A 297 -30.80 -39.56 25.44
CA GLY A 297 -31.38 -39.43 26.79
C GLY A 297 -32.81 -39.97 26.87
N GLY A 298 -33.19 -40.51 28.02
CA GLY A 298 -34.57 -40.98 28.28
C GLY A 298 -34.99 -42.27 27.56
N GLY A 299 -34.07 -43.21 27.33
CA GLY A 299 -34.41 -44.52 26.74
C GLY A 299 -34.81 -44.52 25.26
N LYS A 300 -34.76 -43.37 24.59
CA LYS A 300 -35.13 -43.25 23.16
C LYS A 300 -34.16 -44.04 22.28
N LYS A 301 -34.68 -44.97 21.47
CA LYS A 301 -33.88 -45.71 20.49
C LYS A 301 -33.63 -44.85 19.25
N ARG A 302 -32.42 -44.95 18.69
CA ARG A 302 -32.03 -44.25 17.46
C ARG A 302 -32.60 -44.99 16.25
N SER A 303 -33.56 -44.38 15.58
CA SER A 303 -34.12 -44.82 14.30
C SER A 303 -33.21 -44.51 13.11
N TRP A 304 -33.42 -45.22 11.99
CA TRP A 304 -32.64 -45.10 10.76
C TRP A 304 -32.61 -43.67 10.18
N TYR A 305 -33.70 -42.91 10.31
CA TYR A 305 -33.77 -41.54 9.77
C TYR A 305 -32.84 -40.54 10.47
N HIS A 306 -32.32 -40.87 11.66
CA HIS A 306 -31.31 -40.05 12.35
C HIS A 306 -29.91 -40.14 11.73
N ASP A 307 -29.67 -41.14 10.89
CA ASP A 307 -28.41 -41.36 10.18
C ASP A 307 -28.42 -40.73 8.77
N ILE A 308 -29.58 -40.22 8.34
CA ILE A 308 -29.69 -39.44 7.11
C ILE A 308 -29.02 -38.09 7.34
N ARG A 309 -28.05 -37.79 6.50
CA ARG A 309 -27.33 -36.52 6.48
C ARG A 309 -27.59 -35.80 5.17
N TYR A 310 -27.67 -34.48 5.23
CA TYR A 310 -27.86 -33.63 4.06
C TYR A 310 -26.84 -32.49 4.04
N SER A 311 -26.43 -32.07 2.84
CA SER A 311 -25.64 -30.86 2.61
C SER A 311 -26.20 -30.11 1.42
N ILE A 312 -26.12 -28.77 1.47
CA ILE A 312 -26.60 -27.90 0.40
C ILE A 312 -25.44 -27.02 -0.06
N SER A 313 -25.21 -26.98 -1.36
CA SER A 313 -24.35 -25.97 -1.98
C SER A 313 -25.10 -25.29 -3.11
N SER A 314 -25.00 -23.97 -3.17
CA SER A 314 -25.63 -23.18 -4.21
C SER A 314 -24.61 -22.20 -4.77
N ASN A 315 -24.47 -22.14 -6.09
CA ASN A 315 -23.51 -21.29 -6.79
C ASN A 315 -24.21 -20.52 -7.91
N LEU A 316 -24.35 -19.21 -7.74
CA LEU A 316 -24.77 -18.29 -8.78
C LEU A 316 -23.50 -17.71 -9.42
N LEU A 317 -23.35 -17.88 -10.72
CA LEU A 317 -22.20 -17.40 -11.48
C LEU A 317 -22.69 -16.66 -12.72
N SER A 318 -22.27 -15.41 -12.85
CA SER A 318 -22.33 -14.64 -14.10
C SER A 318 -20.91 -14.37 -14.56
N ARG A 319 -20.59 -14.82 -15.77
CA ARG A 319 -19.28 -14.62 -16.40
C ARG A 319 -19.44 -14.14 -17.82
N GLY A 320 -18.46 -13.40 -18.31
CA GLY A 320 -18.48 -12.90 -19.67
C GLY A 320 -17.14 -12.32 -20.09
N SER A 321 -17.07 -11.92 -21.35
CA SER A 321 -15.90 -11.23 -21.90
C SER A 321 -16.33 -10.02 -22.72
N ARG A 322 -15.43 -9.03 -22.81
CA ARG A 322 -15.49 -7.94 -23.78
C ARG A 322 -14.24 -8.04 -24.63
N VAL A 323 -14.42 -8.23 -25.93
CA VAL A 323 -13.33 -8.38 -26.89
C VAL A 323 -13.40 -7.22 -27.88
N PRO A 324 -12.32 -6.43 -28.05
CA PRO A 324 -12.24 -5.44 -29.12
C PRO A 324 -12.31 -6.14 -30.48
N THR A 325 -13.21 -5.70 -31.35
CA THR A 325 -13.40 -6.22 -32.71
C THR A 325 -13.49 -5.04 -33.67
N THR A 326 -12.71 -5.07 -34.73
CA THR A 326 -12.76 -4.06 -35.80
C THR A 326 -13.88 -4.43 -36.76
N THR A 327 -14.83 -3.53 -36.99
CA THR A 327 -15.85 -3.70 -38.03
C THR A 327 -15.23 -3.54 -39.42
N PRO A 328 -15.87 -4.04 -40.48
CA PRO A 328 -15.42 -3.81 -41.86
C PRO A 328 -15.27 -2.32 -42.22
N GLU A 329 -15.99 -1.43 -41.53
CA GLU A 329 -15.92 0.04 -41.66
C GLU A 329 -14.72 0.67 -40.92
N GLY A 330 -13.85 -0.14 -40.30
CA GLY A 330 -12.69 0.34 -39.55
C GLY A 330 -12.99 0.83 -38.13
N LEU A 331 -14.24 0.72 -37.66
CA LEU A 331 -14.62 1.13 -36.31
C LEU A 331 -14.30 0.01 -35.30
N THR A 332 -13.64 0.35 -34.20
CA THR A 332 -13.42 -0.59 -33.10
C THR A 332 -14.67 -0.66 -32.22
N ARG A 333 -15.36 -1.80 -32.20
CA ARG A 333 -16.50 -2.08 -31.30
C ARG A 333 -16.14 -3.16 -30.29
N LEU A 334 -16.82 -3.20 -29.15
CA LEU A 334 -16.61 -4.23 -28.14
C LEU A 334 -17.68 -5.32 -28.28
N LYS A 335 -17.28 -6.52 -28.70
CA LYS A 335 -18.16 -7.69 -28.65
C LYS A 335 -18.28 -8.14 -27.20
N ARG A 336 -19.49 -8.10 -26.64
CA ARG A 336 -19.78 -8.53 -25.28
C ARG A 336 -20.42 -9.91 -25.29
N THR A 337 -19.90 -10.81 -24.47
CA THR A 337 -20.54 -12.08 -24.14
C THR A 337 -20.88 -12.07 -22.65
N GLN A 338 -21.99 -12.70 -22.26
CA GLN A 338 -22.35 -12.88 -20.86
C GLN A 338 -23.23 -14.11 -20.70
N ASN A 339 -22.81 -15.00 -19.80
CA ASN A 339 -23.52 -16.22 -19.46
C ASN A 339 -23.73 -16.21 -17.96
N SER A 340 -24.97 -16.41 -17.54
CA SER A 340 -25.35 -16.51 -16.14
C SER A 340 -25.94 -17.90 -15.88
N GLY A 341 -25.70 -18.43 -14.69
CA GLY A 341 -26.31 -19.69 -14.27
C GLY A 341 -26.33 -19.81 -12.76
N TRP A 342 -27.34 -20.49 -12.25
CA TRP A 342 -27.49 -20.77 -10.83
C TRP A 342 -27.58 -22.28 -10.63
N GLN A 343 -26.57 -22.86 -9.99
CA GLN A 343 -26.51 -24.28 -9.71
C GLN A 343 -26.80 -24.56 -8.25
N HIS A 344 -27.75 -25.44 -7.98
CA HIS A 344 -28.03 -26.00 -6.67
C HIS A 344 -27.59 -27.46 -6.64
N ARG A 345 -26.95 -27.87 -5.54
CA ARG A 345 -26.68 -29.28 -5.26
C ARG A 345 -27.14 -29.61 -3.84
N LEU A 346 -28.00 -30.61 -3.75
CA LEU A 346 -28.42 -31.24 -2.52
C LEU A 346 -27.81 -32.65 -2.50
N ASN A 347 -26.98 -32.94 -1.50
CA ASN A 347 -26.51 -34.30 -1.28
C ASN A 347 -27.18 -34.86 -0.04
N LEU A 348 -27.79 -36.03 -0.19
CA LEU A 348 -28.29 -36.85 0.89
C LEU A 348 -27.36 -38.05 1.03
N SER A 349 -26.93 -38.36 2.24
CA SER A 349 -26.10 -39.54 2.52
C SER A 349 -26.64 -40.28 3.72
N PHE A 350 -26.60 -41.60 3.66
CA PHE A 350 -27.04 -42.49 4.71
C PHE A 350 -25.95 -43.54 4.91
N SER A 351 -25.49 -43.69 6.14
CA SER A 351 -24.42 -44.64 6.47
C SER A 351 -24.88 -45.52 7.62
N ARG A 352 -24.88 -46.84 7.42
CA ARG A 352 -25.29 -47.81 8.42
C ARG A 352 -24.37 -49.03 8.42
N LYS A 353 -24.09 -49.55 9.63
CA LYS A 353 -23.50 -50.87 9.79
C LYS A 353 -24.59 -51.93 9.73
N ILE A 354 -24.50 -52.80 8.74
CA ILE A 354 -25.30 -54.01 8.61
C ILE A 354 -24.55 -55.13 9.35
N LEU A 355 -25.28 -55.88 10.19
CA LEU A 355 -24.78 -57.03 10.93
C LEU A 355 -23.53 -56.75 11.81
N LYS A 356 -23.25 -55.49 12.18
CA LYS A 356 -22.08 -55.02 12.96
C LYS A 356 -20.72 -55.08 12.24
N TYR A 357 -20.56 -55.88 11.19
CA TYR A 357 -19.30 -56.03 10.44
C TYR A 357 -19.27 -55.34 9.07
N LEU A 358 -20.42 -55.10 8.43
CA LEU A 358 -20.47 -54.53 7.07
C LEU A 358 -20.93 -53.07 7.11
N SER A 359 -20.10 -52.12 6.69
CA SER A 359 -20.50 -50.70 6.58
C SER A 359 -21.03 -50.38 5.18
N THR A 360 -22.31 -50.02 5.08
CA THR A 360 -22.90 -49.55 3.82
C THR A 360 -23.06 -48.03 3.84
N GLN A 361 -22.62 -47.36 2.78
CA GLN A 361 -22.82 -45.94 2.55
C GLN A 361 -23.67 -45.76 1.28
N GLN A 362 -24.83 -45.17 1.42
CA GLN A 362 -25.72 -44.81 0.32
C GLN A 362 -25.69 -43.29 0.16
N SER A 363 -25.70 -42.79 -1.07
CA SER A 363 -25.75 -41.36 -1.35
C SER A 363 -26.64 -41.05 -2.54
N LEU A 364 -27.46 -40.02 -2.40
CA LEU A 364 -28.26 -39.43 -3.48
C LEU A 364 -27.80 -38.00 -3.68
N SER A 365 -27.44 -37.64 -4.91
CA SER A 365 -27.07 -36.28 -5.29
C SER A 365 -28.10 -35.73 -6.26
N PHE A 366 -28.76 -34.64 -5.87
CA PHE A 366 -29.67 -33.89 -6.72
C PHE A 366 -28.98 -32.61 -7.18
N ARG A 367 -28.85 -32.45 -8.50
CA ARG A 367 -28.24 -31.29 -9.14
C ARG A 367 -29.28 -30.59 -10.00
N GLU A 368 -29.49 -29.31 -9.74
CA GLU A 368 -30.38 -28.44 -10.48
C GLU A 368 -29.59 -27.24 -11.01
N VAL A 369 -29.86 -26.84 -12.25
CA VAL A 369 -29.19 -25.71 -12.89
C VAL A 369 -30.25 -24.82 -13.53
N TRP A 370 -30.33 -23.58 -13.10
CA TRP A 370 -31.16 -22.55 -13.72
C TRP A 370 -30.29 -21.70 -14.63
N VAL A 371 -30.66 -21.62 -15.91
CA VAL A 371 -29.99 -20.80 -16.89
C VAL A 371 -31.01 -19.77 -17.38
N PRO A 372 -30.91 -18.49 -16.99
CA PRO A 372 -31.68 -17.45 -17.65
C PRO A 372 -31.25 -17.36 -19.12
N ASP A 373 -32.16 -16.99 -20.02
CA ASP A 373 -31.93 -16.97 -21.47
C ASP A 373 -30.59 -16.34 -21.87
N TYR A 374 -29.98 -16.91 -22.91
CA TYR A 374 -28.70 -16.48 -23.43
C TYR A 374 -28.80 -15.11 -24.11
N LEU A 375 -28.42 -14.06 -23.38
CA LEU A 375 -28.43 -12.70 -23.92
C LEU A 375 -27.14 -12.41 -24.70
N GLN A 376 -27.17 -12.72 -26.00
CA GLN A 376 -26.17 -12.24 -26.96
C GLN A 376 -26.45 -10.77 -27.30
N TYR A 377 -25.88 -9.84 -26.51
CA TYR A 377 -25.96 -8.42 -26.85
C TYR A 377 -25.08 -8.12 -28.06
N HIS A 378 -25.71 -7.66 -29.14
CA HIS A 378 -25.04 -7.22 -30.35
C HIS A 378 -24.75 -5.71 -30.25
N TRP A 379 -23.47 -5.36 -30.37
CA TRP A 379 -22.86 -4.03 -30.54
C TRP A 379 -23.22 -2.94 -29.52
N VAL A 380 -22.20 -2.39 -28.85
CA VAL A 380 -22.21 -1.06 -28.24
C VAL A 380 -21.07 -0.26 -28.84
#